data_AF-D2Q0Q2-F1
#
_entry.id   AF-D2Q0Q2-F1
#
_cell.length_a   1.000
_cell.length_b   1.000
_cell.length_c   1.000
_cell.angle_alpha   90.00
_cell.angle_beta   90.00
_cell.angle_gamma   90.00
#
_symmetry.space_group_name_H-M   'P 1'
#
loop_
_entity.id
_entity.type
_entity.pdbx_description
1 polymer ?
#
loop_
_entity_poly.entity_id
_entity_poly.type
_entity_poly.pdbx_seq_one_letter_code
_entity_poly.pdbx_strand_id
1 'polypeptide(L)'
;MPVEDLGSGIHQGRLAELSAEVRHAIDALTSDGSLLWCRTRWTDDGRLRIIAGGPEPDVATAVLSRLADGELTIIESAVSRQDIDAARATLLARADEWQTFEVGAQITGAGQYRLTASVLFVAPSFAAWVAGLPPGLMAVFASVRPAG
;
A
#
# COMPACT_ATOMS: atom_id res chain seq x y z
N MET A 1 13.18 8.06 17.87
CA MET A 1 13.65 7.27 16.71
C MET A 1 13.28 8.04 15.45
N PRO A 2 14.19 8.27 14.50
CA PRO A 2 13.80 8.91 13.25
C PRO A 2 12.90 7.94 12.48
N VAL A 3 11.72 8.43 12.10
CA VAL A 3 10.79 7.72 11.21
C VAL A 3 11.41 7.81 9.83
N GLU A 4 11.93 6.68 9.35
CA GLU A 4 12.44 6.55 8.00
C GLU A 4 11.34 6.89 7.00
N ASP A 5 11.76 7.65 5.99
CA ASP A 5 11.06 8.02 4.78
C ASP A 5 10.04 6.96 4.27
N LEU A 6 8.75 7.21 4.57
CA LEU A 6 7.62 6.38 4.10
C LEU A 6 7.20 6.71 2.65
N GLY A 7 8.08 7.36 1.88
CA GLY A 7 7.93 7.57 0.44
C GLY A 7 8.41 6.42 -0.46
N SER A 8 8.99 5.33 0.08
CA SER A 8 9.60 4.28 -0.78
C SER A 8 9.49 2.82 -0.26
N GLY A 9 8.79 2.58 0.84
CA GLY A 9 8.88 1.34 1.63
C GLY A 9 8.15 0.08 1.15
N ILE A 10 7.74 -0.05 -0.13
CA ILE A 10 7.07 -1.28 -0.64
C ILE A 10 7.94 -2.09 -1.62
N HIS A 11 9.18 -1.67 -1.87
CA HIS A 11 10.02 -2.30 -2.88
C HIS A 11 11.15 -3.21 -2.36
N GLN A 12 11.38 -3.37 -1.06
CA GLN A 12 12.65 -3.98 -0.60
C GLN A 12 12.50 -5.37 0.02
N GLY A 13 12.41 -6.37 -0.86
CA GLY A 13 12.77 -7.76 -0.60
C GLY A 13 13.49 -8.33 -1.81
N ARG A 14 14.81 -8.06 -1.94
CA ARG A 14 15.70 -8.58 -3.00
C ARG A 14 15.30 -8.29 -4.45
N LEU A 15 14.95 -7.03 -4.74
CA LEU A 15 14.85 -6.55 -6.13
C LEU A 15 16.09 -6.88 -6.96
N ALA A 16 17.30 -6.80 -6.37
CA ALA A 16 18.58 -7.04 -7.02
C ALA A 16 18.73 -8.43 -7.69
N GLU A 17 17.94 -9.42 -7.26
CA GLU A 17 17.94 -10.78 -7.80
C GLU A 17 16.89 -10.99 -8.90
N LEU A 18 15.94 -10.05 -9.06
CA LEU A 18 14.99 -10.09 -10.16
C LEU A 18 15.67 -9.73 -11.48
N SER A 19 15.24 -10.37 -12.57
CA SER A 19 15.59 -9.91 -13.90
C SER A 19 15.16 -8.45 -14.09
N ALA A 20 15.92 -7.70 -14.89
CA ALA A 20 15.60 -6.31 -15.19
C ALA A 20 14.21 -6.17 -15.81
N GLU A 21 13.76 -7.18 -16.57
CA GLU A 21 12.45 -7.24 -17.20
C GLU A 21 11.31 -7.32 -16.19
N VAL A 22 11.39 -8.24 -15.21
CA VAL A 22 10.38 -8.35 -14.14
C VAL A 22 10.26 -7.05 -13.37
N ARG A 23 11.40 -6.44 -13.03
CA ARG A 23 11.43 -5.17 -12.31
C ARG A 23 10.77 -4.06 -13.11
N HIS A 24 11.14 -3.91 -14.37
CA HIS A 24 10.57 -2.90 -15.24
C HIS A 24 9.05 -3.05 -15.39
N ALA A 25 8.55 -4.27 -15.51
CA ALA A 25 7.12 -4.55 -15.57
C ALA A 25 6.40 -4.16 -14.28
N ILE A 26 6.94 -4.53 -13.12
CA ILE A 26 6.37 -4.14 -11.81
C ILE A 26 6.36 -2.62 -11.65
N ASP A 27 7.46 -1.95 -12.00
CA ASP A 27 7.58 -0.50 -11.89
C ASP A 27 6.59 0.22 -12.82
N ALA A 28 6.40 -0.28 -14.05
CA ALA A 28 5.42 0.27 -14.99
C ALA A 28 3.99 0.14 -14.45
N LEU A 29 3.59 -1.06 -14.03
CA LEU A 29 2.26 -1.32 -13.44
C LEU A 29 2.02 -0.54 -12.13
N THR A 30 3.08 -0.27 -11.37
CA THR A 30 2.98 0.54 -10.15
C THR A 30 2.86 2.03 -10.48
N SER A 31 3.51 2.48 -11.56
CA SER A 31 3.50 3.87 -12.01
C SER A 31 2.18 4.26 -12.66
N ASP A 32 1.56 3.35 -13.42
CA ASP A 32 0.25 3.59 -14.05
C ASP A 32 -0.93 3.37 -13.11
N GLY A 33 -0.69 2.78 -11.93
CA GLY A 33 -1.70 2.56 -10.89
C GLY A 33 -2.43 1.21 -10.98
N SER A 34 -2.11 0.37 -11.96
CA SER A 34 -2.63 -1.00 -12.08
C SER A 34 -2.25 -1.86 -10.88
N LEU A 35 -1.09 -1.59 -10.27
CA LEU A 35 -0.64 -2.15 -9.00
C LEU A 35 -0.46 -1.09 -7.93
N LEU A 36 -0.92 -1.41 -6.72
CA LEU A 36 -0.69 -0.62 -5.52
C LEU A 36 0.51 -1.12 -4.73
N TRP A 37 0.74 -2.43 -4.77
CA TRP A 37 1.86 -3.09 -4.13
C TRP A 37 2.22 -4.37 -4.86
N CYS A 38 3.47 -4.79 -4.70
CA CYS A 38 3.98 -6.06 -5.21
C CYS A 38 5.00 -6.61 -4.23
N ARG A 39 4.99 -7.92 -4.03
CA ARG A 39 6.00 -8.68 -3.30
C ARG A 39 6.48 -9.83 -4.15
N THR A 40 7.79 -9.97 -4.23
CA THR A 40 8.44 -11.07 -4.93
C THR A 40 9.23 -11.93 -3.95
N ARG A 41 9.24 -13.23 -4.17
CA ARG A 41 10.02 -14.17 -3.37
C ARG A 41 10.49 -15.34 -4.24
N TRP A 42 11.75 -15.73 -4.09
CA TRP A 42 12.24 -16.99 -4.61
C TRP A 42 11.77 -18.15 -3.73
N THR A 43 11.23 -19.19 -4.35
CA THR A 43 10.89 -20.46 -3.71
C THR A 43 12.14 -21.32 -3.53
N ASP A 44 12.04 -22.35 -2.70
CA ASP A 44 13.19 -23.23 -2.38
C ASP A 44 13.67 -24.03 -3.62
N ASP A 45 12.82 -24.21 -4.63
CA ASP A 45 13.15 -24.79 -5.93
C ASP A 45 13.68 -23.77 -6.95
N GLY A 46 13.94 -22.54 -6.52
CA GLY A 46 14.56 -21.49 -7.34
C GLY A 46 13.63 -20.81 -8.34
N ARG A 47 12.30 -20.90 -8.14
CA ARG A 47 11.31 -20.21 -8.97
C ARG A 47 10.86 -18.90 -8.35
N LEU A 48 10.45 -17.95 -9.18
CA LEU A 48 9.96 -16.67 -8.75
C LEU A 48 8.45 -16.76 -8.45
N ARG A 49 8.09 -16.46 -7.20
CA ARG A 49 6.71 -16.20 -6.78
C ARG A 49 6.46 -14.69 -6.73
N ILE A 50 5.35 -14.26 -7.33
CA ILE A 50 4.89 -12.88 -7.33
C ILE A 50 3.51 -12.82 -6.68
N ILE A 51 3.37 -11.99 -5.64
CA ILE A 51 2.09 -11.66 -5.03
C ILE A 51 1.92 -10.15 -5.14
N ALA A 52 0.86 -9.70 -5.79
CA ALA A 52 0.61 -8.29 -6.00
C ALA A 52 -0.86 -7.96 -5.76
N GLY A 53 -1.16 -6.67 -5.58
CA GLY A 53 -2.54 -6.23 -5.48
C GLY A 53 -2.75 -4.83 -6.06
N GLY A 54 -3.90 -4.64 -6.67
CA GLY A 54 -4.25 -3.41 -7.36
C GLY A 54 -5.65 -3.44 -7.96
N PRO A 55 -6.14 -2.28 -8.44
CA PRO A 55 -7.50 -2.13 -8.95
C PRO A 55 -7.72 -2.81 -10.31
N GLU A 56 -6.66 -3.13 -11.05
CA GLU A 56 -6.74 -3.71 -12.39
C GLU A 56 -6.09 -5.11 -12.43
N PRO A 57 -6.72 -6.14 -11.83
CA PRO A 57 -6.11 -7.46 -11.70
C PRO A 57 -5.83 -8.12 -13.05
N ASP A 58 -6.67 -7.88 -14.06
CA ASP A 58 -6.52 -8.45 -15.40
C ASP A 58 -5.30 -7.89 -16.14
N VAL A 59 -5.06 -6.57 -16.04
CA VAL A 59 -3.90 -5.91 -16.64
C VAL A 59 -2.61 -6.42 -16.01
N ALA A 60 -2.58 -6.46 -14.67
CA ALA A 60 -1.44 -7.00 -13.94
C ALA A 60 -1.19 -8.48 -14.28
N THR A 61 -2.25 -9.29 -14.38
CA THR A 61 -2.14 -10.71 -14.76
C THR A 61 -1.59 -10.88 -16.17
N ALA A 62 -2.08 -10.11 -17.15
CA ALA A 62 -1.66 -10.21 -18.54
C ALA A 62 -0.15 -9.93 -18.73
N VAL A 63 0.40 -9.00 -17.93
CA VAL A 63 1.82 -8.65 -17.94
C VAL A 63 2.65 -9.65 -17.14
N LEU A 64 2.29 -9.90 -15.88
CA LEU A 64 3.13 -10.66 -14.96
C LEU A 64 3.10 -12.17 -15.19
N SER A 65 2.03 -12.72 -15.76
CA SER A 65 1.94 -14.17 -16.08
C SER A 65 2.98 -14.64 -17.08
N ARG A 66 3.51 -13.73 -17.91
CA ARG A 66 4.57 -14.02 -18.88
C ARG A 66 5.97 -14.03 -18.26
N LEU A 67 6.09 -13.45 -17.07
CA LEU A 67 7.36 -13.16 -16.40
C LEU A 67 7.56 -14.01 -15.14
N ALA A 68 6.46 -14.46 -14.52
CA ALA A 68 6.50 -15.41 -13.42
C ALA A 68 6.79 -16.82 -13.97
N ASP A 69 7.87 -17.43 -13.50
CA ASP A 69 8.22 -18.84 -13.76
C ASP A 69 7.77 -19.78 -12.63
N GLY A 70 7.26 -19.23 -11.52
CA GLY A 70 6.67 -19.92 -10.38
C GLY A 70 5.18 -19.63 -10.22
N GLU A 71 4.82 -19.05 -9.07
CA GLU A 71 3.42 -18.78 -8.69
C GLU A 71 3.09 -17.29 -8.83
N LEU A 72 1.95 -16.98 -9.45
CA LEU A 72 1.42 -15.63 -9.54
C LEU A 72 0.10 -15.54 -8.77
N THR A 73 0.01 -14.59 -7.85
CA THR A 73 -1.24 -14.25 -7.14
C THR A 73 -1.50 -12.76 -7.29
N ILE A 74 -2.64 -12.40 -7.89
CA ILE A 74 -3.09 -11.02 -8.00
C ILE A 74 -4.35 -10.86 -7.14
N ILE A 75 -4.32 -9.86 -6.25
CA ILE A 75 -5.41 -9.55 -5.32
C ILE A 75 -6.07 -8.26 -5.79
N GLU A 76 -7.33 -8.35 -6.18
CA GLU A 76 -8.11 -7.19 -6.59
C GLU A 76 -8.26 -6.21 -5.41
N SER A 77 -7.99 -4.95 -5.68
CA SER A 77 -8.16 -3.86 -4.72
C SER A 77 -9.45 -3.11 -5.01
N ALA A 78 -10.26 -2.87 -3.98
CA ALA A 78 -11.44 -2.01 -4.09
C ALA A 78 -11.10 -0.51 -4.13
N VAL A 79 -9.83 -0.15 -3.89
CA VAL A 79 -9.35 1.23 -3.89
C VAL A 79 -8.35 1.45 -5.02
N SER A 80 -8.37 2.64 -5.60
CA SER A 80 -7.42 3.06 -6.63
C SER A 80 -6.20 3.77 -6.03
N ARG A 81 -5.15 3.94 -6.85
CA ARG A 81 -4.00 4.79 -6.50
C ARG A 81 -4.46 6.22 -6.21
N GLN A 82 -5.38 6.74 -7.01
CA GLN A 82 -5.90 8.10 -6.85
C GLN A 82 -6.59 8.29 -5.50
N ASP A 83 -7.38 7.31 -5.04
CA ASP A 83 -8.04 7.36 -3.73
C ASP A 83 -7.01 7.45 -2.59
N ILE A 84 -5.95 6.63 -2.68
CA ILE A 84 -4.85 6.60 -1.72
C ILE A 84 -4.12 7.94 -1.70
N ASP A 85 -3.75 8.47 -2.86
CA ASP A 85 -2.98 9.71 -2.94
C ASP A 85 -3.81 10.91 -2.47
N ALA A 86 -5.10 10.96 -2.83
CA ALA A 86 -6.01 12.00 -2.37
C ALA A 86 -6.24 11.96 -0.85
N ALA A 87 -6.43 10.76 -0.29
CA ALA A 87 -6.60 10.59 1.15
C ALA A 87 -5.32 10.93 1.93
N ARG A 88 -4.15 10.50 1.44
CA ARG A 88 -2.84 10.84 2.01
C ARG A 88 -2.60 12.34 1.98
N ALA A 89 -2.84 13.00 0.86
CA ALA A 89 -2.68 14.45 0.73
C ALA A 89 -3.58 15.20 1.73
N THR A 90 -4.82 14.75 1.91
CA THR A 90 -5.75 15.35 2.88
C THR A 90 -5.28 15.15 4.33
N LEU A 91 -4.80 13.95 4.68
CA LEU A 91 -4.22 13.69 6.01
C LEU A 91 -3.05 14.61 6.31
N LEU A 92 -2.12 14.75 5.37
CA LEU A 92 -0.95 15.60 5.54
C LEU A 92 -1.31 17.09 5.64
N ALA A 93 -2.26 17.54 4.82
CA ALA A 93 -2.71 18.93 4.84
C ALA A 93 -3.44 19.34 6.12
N ARG A 94 -4.04 18.38 6.83
CA ARG A 94 -4.79 18.59 8.08
C ARG A 94 -4.13 17.94 9.30
N ALA A 95 -2.85 17.58 9.20
CA ALA A 95 -2.14 16.82 10.23
C ALA A 95 -2.22 17.52 11.60
N ASP A 96 -2.01 18.84 11.64
CA ASP A 96 -2.08 19.62 12.88
C ASP A 96 -3.50 19.73 13.44
N GLU A 97 -4.50 19.99 12.57
CA GLU A 97 -5.92 20.09 12.95
C GLU A 97 -6.42 18.78 13.55
N TRP A 98 -6.06 17.66 12.93
CA TRP A 98 -6.52 16.33 13.30
C TRP A 98 -5.57 15.62 14.27
N GLN A 99 -4.52 16.30 14.72
CA GLN A 99 -3.47 15.75 15.58
C GLN A 99 -2.94 14.39 15.09
N THR A 100 -2.75 14.29 13.78
CA THR A 100 -2.16 13.13 13.13
C THR A 100 -0.65 13.24 13.25
N PHE A 101 -0.04 12.30 13.98
CA PHE A 101 1.40 12.30 14.23
C PHE A 101 2.14 11.22 13.42
N GLU A 102 1.40 10.33 12.75
CA GLU A 102 1.97 9.32 11.86
C GLU A 102 0.98 9.01 10.74
N VAL A 103 1.48 8.98 9.50
CA VAL A 103 0.75 8.51 8.33
C VAL A 103 1.57 7.42 7.66
N GLY A 104 0.98 6.24 7.52
CA GLY A 104 1.63 5.08 6.95
C GLY A 104 0.76 4.36 5.94
N ALA A 105 1.23 3.20 5.53
CA ALA A 105 0.49 2.26 4.71
C ALA A 105 0.80 0.84 5.14
N GLN A 106 -0.15 -0.06 4.96
CA GLN A 106 0.03 -1.47 5.24
C GLN A 106 -0.77 -2.34 4.26
N ILE A 107 -0.33 -3.58 4.13
CA ILE A 107 -1.07 -4.63 3.43
C ILE A 107 -1.74 -5.49 4.49
N THR A 108 -3.06 -5.65 4.41
CA THR A 108 -3.83 -6.50 5.33
C THR A 108 -3.49 -7.98 5.14
N GLY A 109 -3.93 -8.84 6.07
CA GLY A 109 -3.80 -10.30 5.91
C GLY A 109 -4.50 -10.85 4.66
N ALA A 110 -5.48 -10.11 4.12
CA ALA A 110 -6.17 -10.44 2.86
C ALA A 110 -5.50 -9.82 1.62
N GLY A 111 -4.33 -9.18 1.76
CA GLY A 111 -3.62 -8.55 0.64
C GLY A 111 -4.17 -7.19 0.20
N GLN A 112 -5.14 -6.61 0.92
CA GLN A 112 -5.65 -5.27 0.61
C GLN A 112 -4.66 -4.20 1.06
N TYR A 113 -4.39 -3.23 0.18
CA TYR A 113 -3.62 -2.03 0.53
C TYR A 113 -4.51 -1.06 1.30
N ARG A 114 -4.00 -0.53 2.41
CA ARG A 114 -4.69 0.54 3.16
C ARG A 114 -3.71 1.56 3.72
N LEU A 115 -4.16 2.80 3.82
CA LEU A 115 -3.51 3.85 4.59
C LEU A 115 -3.71 3.61 6.09
N THR A 116 -2.76 4.12 6.87
CA THR A 116 -2.84 4.18 8.32
C THR A 116 -2.65 5.59 8.80
N ALA A 117 -3.45 6.01 9.77
CA ALA A 117 -3.26 7.27 10.47
C ALA A 117 -3.24 7.01 11.98
N SER A 118 -2.17 7.44 12.63
CA SER A 118 -2.09 7.47 14.10
C SER A 118 -2.42 8.89 14.57
N VAL A 119 -3.45 9.00 15.40
CA VAL A 119 -3.99 10.28 15.90
C VAL A 119 -4.03 10.30 17.42
N LEU A 120 -3.87 11.48 18.03
CA LEU A 120 -3.99 11.63 19.49
C LEU A 120 -5.45 11.57 19.97
N PHE A 121 -6.35 12.19 19.21
CA PHE A 121 -7.79 12.08 19.42
C PHE A 121 -8.53 12.06 18.08
N VAL A 122 -9.69 11.42 18.05
CA VAL A 122 -10.53 11.36 16.87
C VAL A 122 -11.50 12.54 16.91
N ALA A 123 -11.16 13.64 16.24
CA ALA A 123 -12.05 14.79 16.09
C ALA A 123 -13.32 14.41 15.32
N PRO A 124 -14.50 15.02 15.58
CA PRO A 124 -15.70 14.77 14.79
C PRO A 124 -15.51 15.05 13.28
N SER A 125 -14.75 16.10 12.92
CA SER A 125 -14.42 16.43 11.53
C SER A 125 -13.58 15.33 10.87
N PHE A 126 -12.58 14.78 11.59
CA PHE A 126 -11.77 13.66 11.14
C PHE A 126 -12.64 12.39 10.96
N ALA A 127 -13.46 12.04 11.96
CA ALA A 127 -14.35 10.88 11.88
C ALA A 127 -15.32 10.96 10.70
N ALA A 128 -15.94 12.13 10.49
CA ALA A 128 -16.85 12.37 9.38
C ALA A 128 -16.14 12.24 8.02
N TRP A 129 -14.90 12.75 7.92
CA TRP A 129 -14.11 12.60 6.72
C TRP A 129 -13.72 11.13 6.46
N VAL A 130 -13.24 10.40 7.47
CA VAL A 130 -12.91 8.96 7.37
C VAL A 130 -14.12 8.14 6.91
N ALA A 131 -15.31 8.43 7.45
CA ALA A 131 -16.55 7.74 7.08
C ALA A 131 -16.98 7.98 5.63
N GLY A 132 -16.51 9.06 5.00
CA GLY A 132 -16.77 9.37 3.60
C GLY A 132 -15.80 8.72 2.61
N LEU A 133 -14.77 8.01 3.10
CA LEU A 133 -13.79 7.36 2.23
C LEU A 133 -14.26 6.00 1.72
N PRO A 134 -13.69 5.52 0.60
CA PRO A 134 -13.89 4.15 0.15
C PRO A 134 -13.70 3.13 1.29
N PRO A 135 -14.59 2.14 1.43
CA PRO A 135 -14.46 1.11 2.46
C PRO A 135 -13.10 0.42 2.40
N GLY A 136 -12.46 0.27 3.56
CA GLY A 136 -11.17 -0.41 3.68
C GLY A 136 -9.94 0.46 3.32
N LEU A 137 -10.11 1.67 2.80
CA LEU A 137 -9.00 2.56 2.42
C LEU A 137 -8.11 2.94 3.61
N MET A 138 -8.68 3.12 4.81
CA MET A 138 -7.94 3.62 5.96
C MET A 138 -8.23 2.84 7.25
N ALA A 139 -7.16 2.62 8.01
CA ALA A 139 -7.22 2.24 9.42
C ALA A 139 -6.75 3.40 10.31
N VAL A 140 -7.52 3.69 11.35
CA VAL A 140 -7.23 4.75 12.31
C VAL A 140 -6.79 4.12 13.63
N PHE A 141 -5.67 4.60 14.17
CA PHE A 141 -5.16 4.20 15.47
C PHE A 141 -5.18 5.42 16.40
N ALA A 142 -6.02 5.37 17.44
CA ALA A 142 -6.08 6.42 18.44
C ALA A 142 -5.13 6.08 19.60
N SER A 143 -4.16 6.95 19.85
CA SER A 143 -3.27 6.83 21.00
C SER A 143 -3.87 7.57 22.19
N VAL A 144 -4.24 6.83 23.23
CA VAL A 144 -4.60 7.45 24.52
C VAL A 144 -3.30 7.78 25.25
N ARG A 145 -2.97 9.07 25.41
CA ARG A 145 -1.87 9.46 26.30
C ARG A 145 -2.30 9.12 27.73
N PRO A 146 -1.53 8.33 28.50
CA PRO A 146 -1.81 8.15 29.93
C PRO A 146 -1.81 9.53 30.59
N ALA A 147 -2.84 9.82 31.40
CA ALA A 147 -2.83 11.01 32.24
C ALA A 147 -1.64 10.89 33.21
N GLY A 148 -0.66 11.77 33.05
CA GLY A 148 0.46 11.92 33.98
C GLY A 148 0.09 12.77 35.18
#